data_AF-A0A0K1NZY7-F1
#
_entry.id   AF-A0A0K1NZY7-F1
#
_cell.length_a   1.000
_cell.length_b   1.000
_cell.length_c   1.000
_cell.angle_alpha   90.00
_cell.angle_beta   90.00
_cell.angle_gamma   90.00
#
_symmetry.space_group_name_H-M   'P 1'
#
loop_
_entity.id
_entity.type
_entity.pdbx_description
1 polymer ?
#
loop_
_entity_poly.entity_id
_entity_poly.type
_entity_poly.pdbx_seq_one_letter_code
_entity_poly.pdbx_strand_id
1 'polypeptide(L)'
;QTISIAKAGITTVLNSRTSVLAAANPPSGRYDDLKTAQDNIDLQTTILSRFDLIFIVKDVRLYSQDKLIASHIIKVHASAGAASKETAASDGDNWLKRYIGYCRASCQPKLSDSAATMLQENYVNIRERMRVQAHETGESAAIPITVRQLEAIIRLSESLAKMSLSMEATAEHVTEAIRLFKVSTMDAAKSGINQQINVTPDMRQAETQIRRRMGIGS
;
A
#
# COMPACT_ATOMS: atom_id res chain seq x y z
N GLN A 1 6.89 1.88 21.33
CA GLN A 1 5.63 1.14 21.06
C GLN A 1 5.32 0.32 22.30
N THR A 2 4.41 0.82 23.14
CA THR A 2 4.09 0.25 24.46
C THR A 2 2.60 0.44 24.73
N ILE A 3 2.01 -0.45 25.52
CA ILE A 3 0.64 -0.33 26.01
C ILE A 3 0.72 -0.06 27.51
N SER A 4 0.11 1.04 27.97
CA SER A 4 -0.07 1.34 29.38
C SER A 4 -1.43 0.80 29.84
N ILE A 5 -1.42 0.05 30.93
CA ILE A 5 -2.63 -0.49 31.55
C ILE A 5 -2.69 0.04 32.97
N ALA A 6 -3.81 0.69 33.31
CA ALA A 6 -4.17 1.08 34.66
C ALA A 6 -5.49 0.40 35.01
N LYS A 7 -5.44 -0.74 35.70
CA LYS A 7 -6.62 -1.52 36.07
C LYS A 7 -6.39 -2.25 37.39
N ALA A 8 -7.42 -2.30 38.23
CA ALA A 8 -7.39 -2.98 39.55
C ALA A 8 -6.21 -2.56 40.44
N GLY A 9 -5.88 -1.26 40.45
CA GLY A 9 -4.76 -0.72 41.25
C GLY A 9 -3.36 -1.01 40.69
N ILE A 10 -3.26 -1.72 39.55
CA ILE A 10 -1.98 -1.98 38.88
C ILE A 10 -1.84 -1.01 37.71
N THR A 11 -0.79 -0.20 37.76
CA THR A 11 -0.35 0.65 36.65
C THR A 11 0.95 0.07 36.10
N THR A 12 0.92 -0.47 34.89
CA THR A 12 2.10 -1.07 34.24
C THR A 12 2.19 -0.70 32.76
N VAL A 13 3.39 -0.78 32.21
CA VAL A 13 3.69 -0.50 30.81
C VAL A 13 4.29 -1.76 30.18
N LEU A 14 3.60 -2.31 29.17
CA LEU A 14 4.03 -3.52 28.47
C LEU A 14 4.59 -3.17 27.09
N ASN A 15 5.61 -3.92 26.66
CA ASN A 15 6.17 -3.81 25.31
C ASN A 15 5.19 -4.40 24.30
N SER A 16 4.89 -3.64 23.23
CA SER A 16 3.95 -4.03 22.18
C SER A 16 4.56 -3.89 20.79
N ARG A 17 5.88 -4.00 20.67
CA ARG A 17 6.61 -3.98 19.39
C ARG A 17 6.23 -5.21 18.56
N THR A 18 5.27 -5.05 17.67
CA THR A 18 4.87 -6.05 16.68
C THR A 18 4.53 -5.37 15.37
N SER A 19 4.75 -6.08 14.27
CA SER A 19 4.18 -5.70 12.97
C SER A 19 2.68 -6.06 12.96
N VAL A 20 1.87 -5.23 12.31
CA VAL A 20 0.43 -5.45 12.16
C VAL A 20 0.14 -5.67 10.69
N LEU A 21 -0.51 -6.79 10.37
CA LEU A 21 -1.12 -7.05 9.08
C LEU A 21 -2.63 -7.02 9.27
N ALA A 22 -3.32 -6.18 8.51
CA ALA A 22 -4.77 -6.03 8.56
C ALA A 22 -5.36 -6.32 7.18
N ALA A 23 -6.48 -7.03 7.17
CA ALA A 23 -7.35 -7.21 6.01
C ALA A 23 -8.75 -6.78 6.42
N ALA A 24 -9.37 -5.95 5.58
CA ALA A 24 -10.71 -5.41 5.83
C ALA A 24 -11.49 -5.38 4.52
N ASN A 25 -12.80 -5.58 4.64
CA ASN A 25 -13.72 -5.42 3.51
C ASN A 25 -14.32 -4.01 3.54
N PRO A 26 -14.64 -3.42 2.37
CA PRO A 26 -15.38 -2.16 2.31
C PRO A 26 -16.74 -2.27 3.01
N PRO A 27 -17.29 -1.17 3.58
CA PRO A 27 -18.56 -1.19 4.30
C PRO A 27 -19.74 -1.70 3.46
N SER A 28 -19.75 -1.40 2.16
CA SER A 28 -20.75 -1.86 1.19
C SER A 28 -20.53 -3.29 0.70
N GLY A 29 -19.53 -4.01 1.21
CA GLY A 29 -19.13 -5.35 0.77
C GLY A 29 -18.41 -5.38 -0.59
N ARG A 30 -18.46 -4.29 -1.37
CA ARG A 30 -17.72 -4.08 -2.61
C ARG A 30 -17.13 -2.68 -2.63
N TYR A 31 -15.96 -2.57 -3.25
CA TYR A 31 -15.29 -1.30 -3.49
C TYR A 31 -16.07 -0.52 -4.56
N ASP A 32 -16.44 0.72 -4.26
CA ASP A 32 -17.19 1.62 -5.13
C ASP A 32 -16.24 2.66 -5.73
N ASP A 33 -16.00 2.60 -7.04
CA ASP A 33 -15.08 3.51 -7.73
C ASP A 33 -15.59 4.96 -7.83
N LEU A 34 -16.87 5.20 -7.52
CA LEU A 34 -17.48 6.53 -7.51
C LEU A 34 -17.31 7.27 -6.18
N LYS A 35 -16.87 6.56 -5.13
CA LYS A 35 -16.65 7.13 -3.79
C LYS A 35 -15.18 7.26 -3.50
N THR A 36 -14.79 8.26 -2.71
CA THR A 36 -13.39 8.42 -2.30
C THR A 36 -12.82 7.17 -1.65
N ALA A 37 -11.49 7.01 -1.68
CA ALA A 37 -10.80 5.97 -0.90
C ALA A 37 -11.19 6.01 0.59
N GLN A 38 -11.39 7.22 1.14
CA GLN A 38 -11.75 7.39 2.54
C GLN A 38 -13.18 6.91 2.84
N ASP A 39 -14.12 7.07 1.91
CA ASP A 39 -15.49 6.57 2.09
C ASP A 39 -15.60 5.06 1.86
N ASN A 40 -14.71 4.50 1.03
CA ASN A 40 -14.62 3.07 0.80
C ASN A 40 -13.94 2.30 1.94
N ILE A 41 -13.20 3.00 2.80
CA ILE A 41 -12.43 2.40 3.90
C ILE A 41 -12.98 2.94 5.21
N ASP A 42 -13.58 2.07 6.04
CA ASP A 42 -14.10 2.44 7.37
C ASP A 42 -12.99 2.64 8.41
N LEU A 43 -11.99 3.47 8.10
CA LEU A 43 -10.89 3.81 8.97
C LEU A 43 -10.60 5.30 8.90
N GLN A 44 -10.35 5.90 10.07
CA GLN A 44 -9.91 7.28 10.14
C GLN A 44 -8.56 7.47 9.43
N THR A 45 -8.40 8.62 8.78
CA THR A 45 -7.13 9.03 8.14
C THR A 45 -5.94 8.98 9.10
N THR A 46 -6.17 9.17 10.40
CA THR A 46 -5.14 9.04 11.44
C THR A 46 -4.62 7.61 11.56
N ILE A 47 -5.47 6.59 11.41
CA ILE A 47 -5.10 5.18 11.42
C ILE A 47 -4.43 4.81 10.10
N LEU A 48 -4.99 5.24 8.97
CA LEU A 48 -4.40 5.00 7.64
C LEU A 48 -2.97 5.56 7.53
N SER A 49 -2.72 6.74 8.11
CA SER A 49 -1.37 7.33 8.14
C SER A 49 -0.32 6.51 8.92
N ARG A 50 -0.73 5.51 9.70
CA ARG A 50 0.17 4.64 10.48
C ARG A 50 0.49 3.33 9.77
N PHE A 51 -0.19 3.01 8.68
CA PHE A 51 0.17 1.90 7.82
C PHE A 51 1.23 2.35 6.82
N ASP A 52 2.25 1.51 6.65
CA ASP A 52 3.37 1.76 5.75
C ASP A 52 2.97 1.53 4.29
N LEU A 53 2.17 0.48 4.06
CA LEU A 53 1.66 0.09 2.74
C LEU A 53 0.17 -0.24 2.86
N ILE A 54 -0.63 0.30 1.94
CA ILE A 54 -2.06 0.01 1.83
C ILE A 54 -2.31 -0.52 0.42
N PHE A 55 -2.87 -1.72 0.32
CA PHE A 55 -3.19 -2.34 -0.96
C PHE A 55 -4.72 -2.43 -1.10
N ILE A 56 -5.24 -1.87 -2.19
CA ILE A 56 -6.66 -2.03 -2.56
C ILE A 56 -6.73 -3.15 -3.59
N VAL A 57 -7.38 -4.25 -3.22
CA VAL A 57 -7.62 -5.38 -4.13
C VAL A 57 -9.04 -5.27 -4.65
N LYS A 58 -9.18 -5.00 -5.95
CA LYS A 58 -10.49 -4.88 -6.63
C LYS A 58 -10.80 -6.16 -7.38
N ASP A 59 -12.06 -6.59 -7.30
CA ASP A 59 -12.61 -7.71 -8.06
C ASP A 59 -13.03 -7.25 -9.46
N VAL A 60 -12.08 -7.21 -10.39
CA VAL A 60 -12.32 -6.83 -11.79
C VAL A 60 -12.64 -8.08 -12.60
N ARG A 61 -13.85 -8.14 -13.16
CA ARG A 61 -14.31 -9.28 -13.97
C ARG A 61 -13.69 -9.24 -15.36
N LEU A 62 -12.68 -10.08 -15.60
CA LEU A 62 -12.07 -10.24 -16.92
C LEU A 62 -12.02 -11.71 -17.29
N TYR A 63 -12.75 -12.07 -18.36
CA TYR A 63 -12.92 -13.46 -18.80
C TYR A 63 -11.60 -14.25 -18.92
N SER A 64 -10.54 -13.62 -19.45
CA SER A 64 -9.24 -14.27 -19.60
C SER A 64 -8.55 -14.55 -18.26
N GLN A 65 -8.57 -13.61 -17.32
CA GLN A 65 -8.03 -13.78 -15.97
C GLN A 65 -8.86 -14.77 -15.17
N ASP A 66 -10.19 -14.67 -15.21
CA ASP A 66 -11.11 -15.56 -14.52
C ASP A 66 -10.91 -17.01 -14.97
N LYS A 67 -10.70 -17.24 -16.28
CA LYS A 67 -10.40 -18.56 -16.83
C LYS A 67 -9.07 -19.12 -16.31
N LEU A 68 -8.03 -18.30 -16.18
CA LEU A 68 -6.74 -18.70 -15.63
C LEU A 68 -6.86 -19.09 -14.15
N ILE A 69 -7.54 -18.25 -13.36
CA ILE A 69 -7.80 -18.48 -11.94
C ILE A 69 -8.60 -19.78 -11.76
N ALA A 70 -9.71 -19.92 -12.48
CA ALA A 70 -10.55 -21.11 -12.44
C ALA A 70 -9.78 -22.38 -12.83
N SER A 71 -8.96 -22.32 -13.88
CA SER A 71 -8.11 -23.45 -14.29
C SER A 71 -7.13 -23.85 -13.19
N HIS A 72 -6.51 -22.87 -12.53
CA HIS A 72 -5.59 -23.14 -11.43
C HIS A 72 -6.31 -23.78 -10.22
N ILE A 73 -7.46 -23.23 -9.81
CA ILE A 73 -8.27 -23.77 -8.71
C ILE A 73 -8.70 -25.21 -9.00
N ILE A 74 -9.20 -25.50 -10.20
CA ILE A 74 -9.58 -26.86 -10.62
C ILE A 74 -8.39 -27.81 -10.54
N LYS A 75 -7.20 -27.39 -11.01
CA LYS A 75 -5.98 -28.21 -10.92
C LYS A 75 -5.62 -28.52 -9.47
N VAL A 76 -5.66 -27.54 -8.58
CA VAL A 76 -5.37 -27.73 -7.14
C VAL A 76 -6.36 -28.71 -6.51
N HIS A 77 -7.67 -28.56 -6.79
CA HIS A 77 -8.68 -29.49 -6.25
C HIS A 77 -8.60 -30.90 -6.87
N ALA A 78 -8.27 -31.02 -8.16
CA ALA A 78 -8.06 -32.31 -8.82
C ALA A 78 -6.82 -33.04 -8.29
N SER A 79 -5.78 -32.30 -7.90
CA SER A 79 -4.55 -32.85 -7.31
C SER A 79 -4.62 -32.98 -5.78
N ALA A 80 -5.62 -32.41 -5.11
CA ALA A 80 -5.81 -32.52 -3.65
C ALA A 80 -5.98 -33.97 -3.16
N GLY A 81 -6.51 -34.86 -4.01
CA GLY A 81 -6.56 -36.31 -3.72
C GLY A 81 -5.18 -36.99 -3.77
N ALA A 82 -4.26 -36.50 -4.59
CA ALA A 82 -2.89 -37.02 -4.74
C ALA A 82 -1.87 -36.36 -3.78
N ALA A 83 -2.12 -35.12 -3.35
CA ALA A 83 -1.26 -34.32 -2.48
C ALA A 83 -1.28 -34.73 -0.99
N SER A 84 -2.19 -35.63 -0.59
CA SER A 84 -2.26 -36.15 0.78
C SER A 84 -1.03 -36.95 1.23
N LYS A 85 -0.08 -37.26 0.33
CA LYS A 85 1.19 -37.93 0.65
C LYS A 85 2.45 -37.04 0.66
N GLU A 86 2.37 -35.78 0.25
CA GLU A 86 3.57 -34.90 0.17
C GLU A 86 3.43 -33.56 0.92
N THR A 87 2.32 -33.32 1.64
CA THR A 87 2.09 -32.05 2.36
C THR A 87 2.57 -32.08 3.81
N ALA A 88 3.69 -32.77 4.09
CA ALA A 88 4.45 -32.52 5.32
C ALA A 88 5.48 -31.45 4.99
N ALA A 89 5.07 -30.17 5.05
CA ALA A 89 5.92 -28.98 4.91
C ALA A 89 7.06 -29.16 3.90
N SER A 90 6.78 -28.91 2.61
CA SER A 90 7.79 -28.78 1.55
C SER A 90 9.10 -28.21 2.13
N ASP A 91 10.22 -28.89 1.93
CA ASP A 91 11.53 -28.53 2.49
C ASP A 91 11.89 -27.05 2.19
N GLY A 92 11.34 -26.51 1.10
CA GLY A 92 11.39 -25.09 0.73
C GLY A 92 10.68 -24.11 1.68
N ASP A 93 9.52 -24.47 2.25
CA ASP A 93 8.79 -23.62 3.20
C ASP A 93 9.53 -23.51 4.53
N ASN A 94 10.18 -24.60 4.96
CA ASN A 94 11.02 -24.61 6.16
C ASN A 94 12.30 -23.81 5.94
N TRP A 95 12.92 -23.94 4.76
CA TRP A 95 14.06 -23.12 4.35
C TRP A 95 13.75 -21.62 4.40
N LEU A 96 12.66 -21.15 3.78
CA LEU A 96 12.36 -19.71 3.73
C LEU A 96 12.12 -19.13 5.12
N LYS A 97 11.45 -19.86 6.02
CA LYS A 97 11.30 -19.46 7.43
C LYS A 97 12.65 -19.33 8.13
N ARG A 98 13.56 -20.28 7.93
CA ARG A 98 14.93 -20.24 8.47
C ARG A 98 15.73 -19.09 7.87
N TYR A 99 15.59 -18.83 6.58
CA TYR A 99 16.25 -17.72 5.89
C TYR A 99 15.80 -16.37 6.44
N ILE A 100 14.48 -16.15 6.56
CA ILE A 100 13.94 -14.93 7.16
C ILE A 100 14.41 -14.79 8.61
N GLY A 101 14.41 -15.87 9.38
CA GLY A 101 14.96 -15.90 10.73
C GLY A 101 16.42 -15.47 10.78
N TYR A 102 17.24 -15.98 9.85
CA TYR A 102 18.65 -15.63 9.71
C TYR A 102 18.84 -14.15 9.31
N CYS A 103 18.13 -13.65 8.30
CA CYS A 103 18.19 -12.25 7.90
C CYS A 103 17.83 -11.30 9.05
N ARG A 104 16.83 -11.66 9.87
CA ARG A 104 16.40 -10.86 11.02
C ARG A 104 17.42 -10.82 12.16
N ALA A 105 18.15 -11.91 12.37
CA ALA A 105 19.13 -12.02 13.45
C ALA A 105 20.52 -11.48 13.05
N SER A 106 20.94 -11.72 11.82
CA SER A 106 22.31 -11.47 11.36
C SER A 106 22.49 -10.10 10.70
N CYS A 107 21.42 -9.51 10.13
CA CYS A 107 21.53 -8.30 9.33
C CYS A 107 20.73 -7.13 9.92
N GLN A 108 21.42 -6.03 10.18
CA GLN A 108 20.84 -4.75 10.61
C GLN A 108 21.36 -3.65 9.68
N PRO A 109 20.73 -3.49 8.50
CA PRO A 109 21.23 -2.57 7.49
C PRO A 109 21.13 -1.13 7.95
N LYS A 110 22.09 -0.32 7.54
CA LYS A 110 22.08 1.14 7.72
C LYS A 110 21.91 1.83 6.39
N LEU A 111 21.28 3.00 6.42
CA LEU A 111 21.10 3.80 5.22
C LEU A 111 22.46 4.36 4.75
N SER A 112 22.76 4.25 3.45
CA SER A 112 23.93 4.92 2.88
C SER A 112 23.67 6.41 2.65
N ASP A 113 24.72 7.22 2.60
CA ASP A 113 24.59 8.68 2.38
C ASP A 113 23.90 9.00 1.05
N SER A 114 24.19 8.23 0.00
CA SER A 114 23.52 8.37 -1.30
C SER A 114 22.02 8.09 -1.22
N ALA A 115 21.63 7.07 -0.46
CA ALA A 115 20.21 6.76 -0.21
C ALA A 115 19.52 7.85 0.63
N ALA A 116 20.23 8.45 1.60
CA ALA A 116 19.73 9.55 2.41
C ALA A 116 19.38 10.78 1.56
N THR A 117 20.29 11.21 0.69
CA THR A 117 20.07 12.34 -0.22
C THR A 117 18.88 12.07 -1.14
N MET A 118 18.81 10.87 -1.73
CA MET A 118 17.70 10.49 -2.61
C MET A 118 16.35 10.51 -1.89
N LEU A 119 16.28 10.05 -0.64
CA LEU A 119 15.04 10.07 0.14
C LEU A 119 14.57 11.49 0.45
N GLN A 120 15.49 12.40 0.79
CA GLN A 120 15.16 13.80 1.05
C GLN A 120 14.57 14.47 -0.18
N GLU A 121 15.24 14.35 -1.34
CA GLU A 121 14.77 14.92 -2.61
C GLU A 121 13.40 14.37 -3.00
N ASN A 122 13.22 13.05 -2.93
CA ASN A 122 11.94 12.43 -3.28
C ASN A 122 10.81 12.84 -2.33
N TYR A 123 11.08 12.92 -1.03
CA TYR A 123 10.08 13.33 -0.04
C TYR A 123 9.56 14.75 -0.29
N VAL A 124 10.48 15.70 -0.56
CA VAL A 124 10.12 17.07 -0.90
C VAL A 124 9.31 17.11 -2.20
N ASN A 125 9.75 16.38 -3.22
CA ASN A 125 9.09 16.33 -4.52
C ASN A 125 7.65 15.79 -4.43
N ILE A 126 7.44 14.68 -3.70
CA ILE A 126 6.10 14.09 -3.51
C ILE A 126 5.19 15.08 -2.77
N ARG A 127 5.70 15.76 -1.73
CA ARG A 127 4.93 16.74 -0.96
C ARG A 127 4.57 17.97 -1.81
N GLU A 128 5.48 18.44 -2.65
CA GLU A 128 5.23 19.55 -3.57
C GLU A 128 4.14 19.20 -4.59
N ARG A 129 4.26 18.06 -5.27
CA ARG A 129 3.26 17.59 -6.25
C ARG A 129 1.85 17.50 -5.67
N MET A 130 1.74 17.06 -4.43
CA MET A 130 0.44 16.90 -3.77
C MET A 130 -0.15 18.25 -3.33
N ARG A 131 0.68 19.25 -3.00
CA ARG A 131 0.21 20.62 -2.75
C ARG A 131 -0.31 21.28 -4.02
N VAL A 132 0.39 21.08 -5.15
CA VAL A 132 -0.04 21.57 -6.47
C VAL A 132 -1.37 20.92 -6.85
N GLN A 133 -1.47 19.59 -6.75
CA GLN A 133 -2.71 18.87 -7.03
C GLN A 133 -3.89 19.34 -6.16
N ALA A 134 -3.66 19.58 -4.86
CA ALA A 134 -4.70 20.09 -3.97
C ALA A 134 -5.15 21.53 -4.33
N HIS A 135 -4.25 22.37 -4.85
CA HIS A 135 -4.61 23.70 -5.35
C HIS A 135 -5.40 23.64 -6.65
N GLU A 136 -5.04 22.73 -7.57
CA GLU A 136 -5.69 22.60 -8.87
C GLU A 136 -7.08 21.97 -8.79
N THR A 137 -7.23 20.95 -7.94
CA THR A 137 -8.49 20.18 -7.81
C THR A 137 -9.39 20.68 -6.69
N GLY A 138 -8.87 21.49 -5.76
CA GLY A 138 -9.59 21.92 -4.55
C GLY A 138 -9.84 20.78 -3.55
N GLU A 139 -9.44 19.56 -3.87
CA GLU A 139 -9.64 18.37 -3.04
C GLU A 139 -8.36 18.01 -2.27
N SER A 140 -8.51 17.72 -0.99
CA SER A 140 -7.41 17.19 -0.18
C SER A 140 -7.24 15.70 -0.46
N ALA A 141 -5.98 15.26 -0.56
CA ALA A 141 -5.69 13.83 -0.70
C ALA A 141 -6.27 13.03 0.48
N ALA A 142 -6.92 11.90 0.18
CA ALA A 142 -7.54 11.02 1.18
C ALA A 142 -6.54 10.53 2.25
N ILE A 143 -5.25 10.44 1.91
CA ILE A 143 -4.17 10.05 2.83
C ILE A 143 -3.12 11.16 2.86
N PRO A 144 -2.95 11.89 3.98
CA PRO A 144 -1.94 12.94 4.08
C PRO A 144 -0.52 12.36 4.14
N ILE A 145 0.40 12.94 3.36
CA ILE A 145 1.82 12.58 3.41
C ILE A 145 2.44 13.24 4.65
N THR A 146 2.76 12.40 5.63
CA THR A 146 3.37 12.82 6.89
C THR A 146 4.79 12.26 6.99
N VAL A 147 5.54 12.67 8.03
CA VAL A 147 6.87 12.11 8.34
C VAL A 147 6.81 10.59 8.53
N ARG A 148 5.66 10.04 8.96
CA ARG A 148 5.46 8.59 9.08
C ARG A 148 5.63 7.85 7.75
N GLN A 149 5.27 8.49 6.64
CA GLN A 149 5.42 7.90 5.31
C GLN A 149 6.89 7.90 4.86
N LEU A 150 7.66 8.92 5.26
CA LEU A 150 9.12 8.89 5.07
C LEU A 150 9.76 7.77 5.90
N GLU A 151 9.39 7.65 7.17
CA GLU A 151 9.85 6.54 8.02
C GLU A 151 9.44 5.17 7.47
N ALA A 152 8.25 5.05 6.86
CA ALA A 152 7.79 3.83 6.20
C ALA A 152 8.70 3.46 5.02
N ILE A 153 9.04 4.42 4.15
CA ILE A 153 9.95 4.17 3.03
C ILE A 153 11.34 3.74 3.54
N ILE A 154 11.86 4.38 4.59
CA ILE A 154 13.13 3.98 5.22
C ILE A 154 13.05 2.53 5.71
N ARG A 155 12.00 2.16 6.46
CA ARG A 155 11.78 0.78 6.93
C ARG A 155 11.70 -0.23 5.78
N LEU A 156 11.08 0.15 4.67
CA LEU A 156 10.99 -0.69 3.48
C LEU A 156 12.35 -0.86 2.81
N SER A 157 13.12 0.21 2.63
CA SER A 157 14.47 0.15 2.06
C SER A 157 15.43 -0.71 2.90
N GLU A 158 15.39 -0.55 4.22
CA GLU A 158 16.14 -1.40 5.14
C GLU A 158 15.67 -2.86 5.08
N SER A 159 14.37 -3.10 4.94
CA SER A 159 13.83 -4.46 4.82
C SER A 159 14.27 -5.13 3.51
N LEU A 160 14.30 -4.40 2.40
CA LEU A 160 14.79 -4.89 1.11
C LEU A 160 16.29 -5.22 1.17
N ALA A 161 17.10 -4.34 1.76
CA ALA A 161 18.53 -4.60 1.99
C ALA A 161 18.75 -5.82 2.90
N LYS A 162 17.89 -6.00 3.92
CA LYS A 162 17.93 -7.16 4.81
C LYS A 162 17.60 -8.47 4.09
N MET A 163 16.68 -8.44 3.13
CA MET A 163 16.34 -9.61 2.31
C MET A 163 17.46 -10.01 1.36
N SER A 164 18.25 -9.04 0.87
CA SER A 164 19.46 -9.28 0.06
C SER A 164 20.72 -9.54 0.90
N LEU A 165 20.60 -9.62 2.23
CA LEU A 165 21.71 -9.77 3.19
C LEU A 165 22.78 -8.66 3.10
N SER A 166 22.41 -7.48 2.58
CA SER A 166 23.27 -6.31 2.57
C SER A 166 23.24 -5.58 3.91
N MET A 167 24.41 -5.18 4.42
CA MET A 167 24.54 -4.35 5.63
C MET A 167 24.29 -2.86 5.36
N GLU A 168 24.14 -2.47 4.11
CA GLU A 168 23.86 -1.09 3.71
C GLU A 168 22.66 -1.03 2.75
N ALA A 169 21.72 -0.14 3.04
CA ALA A 169 20.59 0.19 2.19
C ALA A 169 21.02 1.26 1.17
N THR A 170 21.28 0.81 -0.05
CA THR A 170 21.67 1.64 -1.21
C THR A 170 20.48 2.36 -1.86
N ALA A 171 20.78 3.28 -2.78
CA ALA A 171 19.80 4.03 -3.57
C ALA A 171 18.86 3.12 -4.41
N GLU A 172 19.31 1.92 -4.79
CA GLU A 172 18.48 0.95 -5.50
C GLU A 172 17.32 0.44 -4.62
N HIS A 173 17.61 0.12 -3.36
CA HIS A 173 16.59 -0.29 -2.39
C HIS A 173 15.59 0.85 -2.10
N VAL A 174 16.06 2.10 -2.11
CA VAL A 174 15.19 3.29 -1.99
C VAL A 174 14.27 3.42 -3.21
N THR A 175 14.81 3.27 -4.41
CA THR A 175 14.05 3.34 -5.65
C THR A 175 12.92 2.30 -5.66
N GLU A 176 13.23 1.07 -5.25
CA GLU A 176 12.26 0.00 -5.17
C GLU A 176 11.23 0.23 -4.05
N ALA A 177 11.64 0.71 -2.87
CA ALA A 177 10.71 1.06 -1.79
C ALA A 177 9.74 2.17 -2.22
N ILE A 178 10.22 3.18 -2.95
CA ILE A 178 9.38 4.25 -3.52
C ILE A 178 8.42 3.69 -4.56
N ARG A 179 8.85 2.74 -5.41
CA ARG A 179 7.99 2.07 -6.38
C ARG A 179 6.85 1.34 -5.68
N LEU A 180 7.14 0.57 -4.64
CA LEU A 180 6.14 -0.12 -3.82
C LEU A 180 5.18 0.86 -3.16
N PHE A 181 5.69 1.96 -2.59
CA PHE A 181 4.88 3.00 -1.98
C PHE A 181 3.92 3.68 -2.98
N LYS A 182 4.39 3.93 -4.21
CA LYS A 182 3.57 4.49 -5.30
C LYS A 182 2.44 3.55 -5.73
N VAL A 183 2.74 2.26 -5.90
CA VAL A 183 1.77 1.25 -6.35
C VAL A 183 0.77 0.87 -5.24
N SER A 184 1.14 1.03 -3.98
CA SER A 184 0.26 0.75 -2.84
C SER A 184 -0.47 2.00 -2.37
N THR A 185 0.13 2.78 -1.48
CA THR A 185 -0.50 3.87 -0.74
C THR A 185 -0.90 5.04 -1.65
N MET A 186 -0.11 5.38 -2.67
CA MET A 186 -0.48 6.48 -3.57
C MET A 186 -1.59 6.09 -4.55
N ASP A 187 -1.60 4.86 -5.07
CA ASP A 187 -2.69 4.35 -5.90
C ASP A 187 -3.98 4.18 -5.07
N ALA A 188 -3.83 3.71 -3.83
CA ALA A 188 -4.93 3.65 -2.87
C ALA A 188 -5.52 5.03 -2.57
N ALA A 189 -4.67 6.05 -2.36
CA ALA A 189 -5.13 7.42 -2.10
C ALA A 189 -5.85 8.07 -3.30
N LYS A 190 -5.53 7.65 -4.53
CA LYS A 190 -6.15 8.14 -5.77
C LYS A 190 -7.38 7.34 -6.19
N SER A 191 -7.51 6.12 -5.68
CA SER A 191 -8.64 5.26 -5.96
C SER A 191 -9.92 5.87 -5.41
N GLY A 192 -10.95 6.01 -6.25
CA GLY A 192 -12.28 6.43 -5.78
C GLY A 192 -12.85 7.73 -6.33
N ILE A 193 -12.09 8.53 -7.09
CA ILE A 193 -12.70 9.67 -7.83
C ILE A 193 -12.23 9.77 -9.29
N ASN A 194 -11.15 9.11 -9.74
CA ASN A 194 -10.67 9.30 -11.13
C ASN A 194 -9.90 8.11 -11.73
N GLN A 195 -10.53 6.93 -11.89
CA GLN A 195 -9.94 5.84 -12.68
C GLN A 195 -10.81 5.30 -13.82
N GLN A 196 -12.06 5.74 -13.99
CA GLN A 196 -12.91 5.29 -15.10
C GLN A 196 -13.51 6.39 -15.98
N ILE A 197 -13.10 7.65 -15.84
CA ILE A 197 -13.26 8.55 -16.98
C ILE A 197 -11.97 8.44 -17.78
N ASN A 198 -11.92 7.45 -18.67
CA ASN A 198 -11.24 7.64 -19.95
C ASN A 198 -11.92 8.85 -20.59
N VAL A 199 -11.51 10.06 -20.19
CA VAL A 199 -11.95 11.27 -20.83
C VAL A 199 -11.27 11.23 -22.18
N THR A 200 -11.93 10.61 -23.16
CA THR A 200 -11.61 10.83 -24.56
C THR A 200 -11.53 12.35 -24.75
N PRO A 201 -10.57 12.86 -25.54
CA PRO A 201 -10.41 14.29 -25.75
C PRO A 201 -11.73 14.98 -26.18
N ASP A 202 -12.65 14.22 -26.79
CA ASP A 202 -14.01 14.64 -27.15
C ASP A 202 -14.91 14.94 -25.95
N MET A 203 -14.80 14.20 -24.83
CA MET A 203 -15.61 14.46 -23.63
C MET A 203 -15.16 15.76 -22.92
N ARG A 204 -13.86 16.09 -22.94
CA ARG A 204 -13.36 17.40 -22.46
C ARG A 204 -13.91 18.55 -23.30
N GLN A 205 -13.96 18.36 -24.62
CA GLN A 205 -14.52 19.36 -25.53
C GLN A 205 -16.04 19.52 -25.32
N ALA A 206 -16.76 18.41 -25.11
CA ALA A 206 -18.18 18.42 -24.79
C ALA A 206 -18.47 19.11 -23.46
N GLU A 207 -17.70 18.83 -22.41
CA GLU A 207 -17.86 19.49 -21.10
C GLU A 207 -17.59 21.00 -21.18
N THR A 208 -16.57 21.40 -21.96
CA THR A 208 -16.26 22.82 -22.22
C THR A 208 -17.36 23.52 -23.03
N GLN A 209 -17.98 22.82 -24.00
CA GLN A 209 -19.11 23.33 -24.76
C GLN A 209 -20.39 23.43 -23.92
N ILE A 210 -20.63 22.47 -23.02
CA ILE A 210 -21.78 22.48 -22.11
C ILE A 210 -21.63 23.61 -21.08
N ARG A 211 -20.44 23.81 -20.49
CA ARG A 211 -20.15 24.96 -19.61
C ARG A 211 -20.27 26.31 -20.31
N ARG A 212 -19.99 26.39 -21.62
CA ARG A 212 -20.22 27.62 -22.42
C ARG A 212 -21.69 27.88 -22.74
N ARG A 213 -22.52 26.84 -22.82
CA ARG A 213 -23.97 26.97 -23.11
C ARG A 213 -24.82 27.13 -21.86
N MET A 214 -24.37 26.60 -20.73
CA MET A 214 -24.95 26.82 -19.41
C MET A 214 -24.43 28.17 -18.90
N GLY A 215 -24.99 29.26 -19.42
CA GLY A 215 -24.77 30.58 -18.87
C GLY A 215 -25.04 30.56 -17.36
N ILE A 216 -24.09 31.08 -16.58
CA ILE A 216 -24.26 31.37 -15.17
C ILE A 216 -25.43 32.36 -15.08
N GLY A 217 -26.60 31.83 -14.73
CA GLY A 217 -27.75 32.62 -14.31
C GLY A 217 -27.50 33.12 -12.88
N SER A 218 -27.59 34.44 -12.75
CA SER A 218 -27.68 35.27 -11.53
C SER A 218 -28.17 34.59 -10.26
#